data_AF-A0A642V5B8-F1
#
_entry.id   AF-A0A642V5B8-F1
#
_cell.length_a   1.000
_cell.length_b   1.000
_cell.length_c   1.000
_cell.angle_alpha   90.00
_cell.angle_beta   90.00
_cell.angle_gamma   90.00
#
_symmetry.space_group_name_H-M   'P 1'
#
loop_
_entity.id
_entity.type
_entity.pdbx_description
1 polymer ?
#
loop_
_entity_poly.entity_id
_entity_poly.type
_entity_poly.pdbx_seq_one_letter_code
_entity_poly.pdbx_strand_id
1 'polypeptide(L)'
;MVKFSCLINVALFLAGSTSAFTHPGLLHTEEDFSRAAEKVKNQEAPWYTDFQKIENGRLAQADYQPRPSEYVTRGGTGENYRAFYNDVAAAYQLAVRWKMTGNSSFADASINVLNAWGKTLKVLNGTADRFLAAGIYGCEIANAAEIMSDI
;
A
#
# COMPACT_ATOMS: atom_id res chain seq x y z
N MET A 1 -38.36 -39.20 48.02
CA MET A 1 -37.33 -39.67 47.06
C MET A 1 -36.69 -38.43 46.45
N VAL A 2 -35.44 -38.15 46.82
CA VAL A 2 -34.68 -36.94 46.48
C VAL A 2 -34.07 -37.06 45.09
N LYS A 3 -34.12 -36.00 44.25
CA LYS A 3 -33.25 -35.77 43.07
C LYS A 3 -33.62 -34.42 42.43
N PHE A 4 -32.74 -33.59 41.88
CA PHE A 4 -31.31 -33.33 42.04
C PHE A 4 -31.14 -31.97 41.33
N SER A 5 -30.49 -31.00 41.99
CA SER A 5 -30.22 -29.66 41.44
C SER A 5 -29.33 -29.78 40.20
N CYS A 6 -29.69 -29.10 39.10
CA CYS A 6 -28.82 -28.89 37.96
C CYS A 6 -28.43 -27.41 37.89
N LEU A 7 -27.19 -27.14 38.29
CA LEU A 7 -26.56 -25.83 38.24
C LEU A 7 -26.36 -25.42 36.77
N ILE A 8 -26.97 -24.31 36.37
CA ILE A 8 -26.66 -23.64 35.10
C ILE A 8 -25.30 -22.95 35.29
N ASN A 9 -24.26 -23.50 34.64
CA ASN A 9 -22.97 -22.82 34.46
C ASN A 9 -23.17 -21.62 33.53
N VAL A 10 -23.18 -20.41 34.07
CA VAL A 10 -23.02 -19.19 33.27
C VAL A 10 -21.54 -19.08 32.94
N ALA A 11 -21.14 -19.54 31.75
CA ALA A 11 -19.83 -19.24 31.21
C ALA A 11 -19.79 -17.75 30.85
N LEU A 12 -19.01 -16.98 31.62
CA LEU A 12 -18.71 -15.59 31.32
C LEU A 12 -17.76 -15.56 30.11
N PHE A 13 -18.30 -15.34 28.91
CA PHE A 13 -17.48 -15.05 27.73
C PHE A 13 -16.93 -13.64 27.88
N LEU A 14 -15.66 -13.53 28.29
CA LEU A 14 -14.86 -12.33 28.06
C LEU A 14 -14.62 -12.25 26.55
N ALA A 15 -15.50 -11.56 25.84
CA ALA A 15 -15.20 -11.09 24.48
C ALA A 15 -14.07 -10.06 24.61
N GLY A 16 -12.82 -10.52 24.47
CA GLY A 16 -11.70 -9.61 24.25
C GLY A 16 -11.97 -8.86 22.97
N SER A 17 -12.22 -7.55 23.05
CA SER A 17 -12.25 -6.69 21.87
C SER A 17 -10.85 -6.63 21.30
N THR A 18 -10.48 -7.58 20.45
CA THR A 18 -9.38 -7.38 19.50
C THR A 18 -9.85 -6.31 18.54
N SER A 19 -9.44 -5.06 18.76
CA SER A 19 -9.59 -4.04 17.72
C SER A 19 -8.81 -4.52 16.52
N ALA A 20 -9.50 -4.83 15.42
CA ALA A 20 -8.83 -5.04 14.14
C ALA A 20 -8.05 -3.76 13.83
N PHE A 21 -6.85 -3.91 13.28
CA PHE A 21 -6.13 -2.76 12.75
C PHE A 21 -6.90 -2.25 11.53
N THR A 22 -7.30 -0.99 11.55
CA THR A 22 -8.04 -0.37 10.44
C THR A 22 -7.04 -0.01 9.34
N HIS A 23 -7.25 -0.57 8.16
CA HIS A 23 -6.51 -0.22 6.96
C HIS A 23 -7.34 0.78 6.13
N PRO A 24 -6.72 1.77 5.47
CA PRO A 24 -5.31 2.16 5.64
C PRO A 24 -5.07 2.89 6.97
N GLY A 25 -3.94 2.59 7.62
CA GLY A 25 -3.55 3.12 8.93
C GLY A 25 -2.09 3.59 9.05
N LEU A 26 -1.37 3.73 7.93
CA LEU A 26 -0.02 4.33 7.88
C LEU A 26 -0.10 5.85 7.64
N LEU A 27 0.34 6.34 6.47
CA LEU A 27 0.32 7.77 6.15
C LEU A 27 -1.05 8.29 5.71
N HIS A 28 -2.01 7.38 5.44
CA HIS A 28 -3.35 7.71 4.96
C HIS A 28 -4.39 7.09 5.85
N THR A 29 -5.55 7.74 5.91
CA THR A 29 -6.78 7.19 6.49
C THR A 29 -7.90 7.20 5.45
N GLU A 30 -8.99 6.48 5.73
CA GLU A 30 -10.17 6.46 4.86
C GLU A 30 -10.83 7.83 4.73
N GLU A 31 -10.86 8.59 5.83
CA GLU A 31 -11.43 9.93 5.88
C GLU A 31 -10.63 10.91 5.01
N ASP A 32 -9.31 10.75 4.95
CA ASP A 32 -8.42 11.56 4.12
C ASP A 32 -8.64 11.29 2.63
N PHE A 33 -8.77 10.01 2.24
CA PHE A 33 -9.12 9.66 0.87
C PHE A 33 -10.51 10.15 0.48
N SER A 34 -11.51 9.97 1.35
CA SER A 34 -12.88 10.46 1.12
C SER A 34 -12.90 11.97 0.91
N ARG A 35 -12.20 12.72 1.78
CA ARG A 35 -12.07 14.17 1.67
C ARG A 35 -11.37 14.60 0.38
N ALA A 36 -10.28 13.91 0.01
CA ALA A 36 -9.57 14.22 -1.24
C ALA A 36 -10.44 13.92 -2.47
N ALA A 37 -11.14 12.78 -2.49
CA ALA A 37 -12.01 12.37 -3.59
C ALA A 37 -13.17 13.35 -3.80
N GLU A 38 -13.80 13.82 -2.73
CA GLU A 38 -14.83 14.86 -2.79
C GLU A 38 -14.28 16.15 -3.41
N LYS A 39 -13.11 16.61 -2.97
CA LYS A 39 -12.45 17.82 -3.50
C LYS A 39 -12.05 17.68 -4.97
N VAL A 40 -11.58 16.50 -5.39
CA VAL A 40 -11.30 16.20 -6.80
C VAL A 40 -12.58 16.22 -7.62
N LYS A 41 -13.66 15.61 -7.12
CA LYS A 41 -14.99 15.60 -7.79
C LYS A 41 -15.54 17.02 -7.97
N ASN A 42 -15.32 17.90 -6.99
CA ASN A 42 -15.73 19.30 -7.04
C ASN A 42 -14.73 20.20 -7.80
N GLN A 43 -13.66 19.62 -8.37
CA GLN A 43 -12.60 20.34 -9.08
C GLN A 43 -11.89 21.42 -8.23
N GLU A 44 -11.80 21.21 -6.92
CA GLU A 44 -11.16 22.14 -5.98
C GLU A 44 -9.62 22.03 -6.04
N ALA A 45 -8.96 23.18 -6.16
CA ALA A 45 -7.50 23.26 -6.07
C ALA A 45 -7.02 23.25 -4.59
N PRO A 46 -5.86 22.66 -4.28
CA PRO A 46 -4.93 22.00 -5.21
C PRO A 46 -5.25 20.54 -5.56
N TRP A 47 -6.18 19.88 -4.85
CA TRP A 47 -6.48 18.45 -5.00
C TRP A 47 -6.76 18.02 -6.43
N TYR A 48 -7.66 18.72 -7.13
CA TYR A 48 -7.98 18.39 -8.52
C TYR A 48 -6.75 18.52 -9.43
N THR A 49 -6.04 19.65 -9.35
CA THR A 49 -4.87 19.89 -10.20
C THR A 49 -3.71 18.92 -9.92
N ASP A 50 -3.54 18.49 -8.67
CA ASP A 50 -2.51 17.51 -8.32
C ASP A 50 -2.92 16.09 -8.68
N PHE A 51 -4.19 15.74 -8.52
CA PHE A 51 -4.70 14.45 -8.98
C PHE A 51 -4.54 14.29 -10.48
N GLN A 52 -4.83 15.34 -11.27
CA GLN A 52 -4.58 15.33 -12.72
C GLN A 52 -3.11 15.04 -13.08
N LYS A 53 -2.14 15.43 -12.26
CA LYS A 53 -0.73 15.06 -12.49
C LYS A 53 -0.49 13.56 -12.32
N ILE A 54 -1.19 12.92 -11.37
CA ILE A 54 -1.18 11.47 -11.21
C ILE A 54 -1.84 10.81 -12.43
N GLU A 55 -3.02 11.28 -12.85
CA GLU A 55 -3.75 10.69 -13.98
C GLU A 55 -2.95 10.73 -15.28
N ASN A 56 -2.23 11.82 -15.52
CA ASN A 56 -1.38 12.00 -16.71
C ASN A 56 0.03 11.40 -16.53
N GLY A 57 0.35 10.90 -15.33
CA GLY A 57 1.65 10.34 -14.99
C GLY A 57 1.81 8.93 -15.54
N ARG A 58 2.96 8.65 -16.18
CA ARG A 58 3.25 7.33 -16.77
C ARG A 58 3.26 6.17 -15.77
N LEU A 59 3.47 6.46 -14.48
CA LEU A 59 3.58 5.45 -13.43
C LEU A 59 2.21 4.98 -12.91
N ALA A 60 1.15 5.76 -13.14
CA ALA A 60 -0.18 5.54 -12.59
C ALA A 60 -1.19 5.03 -13.64
N GLN A 61 -0.69 4.30 -14.64
CA GLN A 61 -1.49 3.73 -15.72
C GLN A 61 -1.82 2.26 -15.43
N ALA A 62 -3.04 1.83 -15.72
CA ALA A 62 -3.52 0.48 -15.37
C ALA A 62 -2.78 -0.65 -16.11
N ASP A 63 -2.07 -0.32 -17.19
CA ASP A 63 -1.24 -1.26 -17.96
C ASP A 63 0.24 -1.27 -17.52
N TYR A 64 0.59 -0.58 -16.43
CA TYR A 64 1.95 -0.50 -15.91
C TYR A 64 2.57 -1.89 -15.67
N GLN A 65 3.80 -2.08 -16.17
CA GLN A 65 4.54 -3.33 -16.03
C GLN A 65 5.77 -3.15 -15.12
N PRO A 66 5.87 -3.89 -13.99
CA PRO A 66 7.04 -3.83 -13.13
C PRO A 66 8.26 -4.49 -13.77
N ARG A 67 9.45 -4.10 -13.32
CA ARG A 67 10.76 -4.61 -13.74
C ARG A 67 11.54 -5.09 -12.51
N PRO A 68 11.08 -6.16 -11.84
CA PRO A 68 11.73 -6.64 -10.63
C PRO A 68 13.14 -7.18 -10.92
N SER A 69 13.99 -7.16 -9.91
CA SER A 69 15.35 -7.70 -9.97
C SER A 69 15.72 -8.33 -8.63
N GLU A 70 16.46 -9.44 -8.65
CA GLU A 70 16.87 -10.12 -7.42
C GLU A 70 17.81 -9.28 -6.56
N TYR A 71 18.61 -8.45 -7.23
CA TYR A 71 19.60 -7.56 -6.62
C TYR A 71 19.32 -6.13 -7.01
N VAL A 72 19.18 -5.27 -6.00
CA VAL A 72 19.07 -3.82 -6.18
C VAL A 72 20.28 -3.16 -5.54
N THR A 73 21.13 -2.58 -6.38
CA THR A 73 22.36 -1.87 -5.98
C THR A 73 22.12 -0.37 -6.02
N ARG A 74 22.41 0.31 -4.90
CA ARG A 74 22.46 1.78 -4.81
C ARG A 74 23.82 2.24 -4.31
N GLY A 75 24.47 3.10 -5.10
CA GLY A 75 25.82 3.60 -4.84
C GLY A 75 26.91 2.66 -5.39
N GLY A 76 27.96 3.27 -5.94
CA GLY A 76 29.08 2.57 -6.59
C GLY A 76 28.84 2.25 -8.07
N THR A 77 29.71 1.42 -8.64
CA THR A 77 29.63 1.01 -10.06
C THR A 77 28.54 -0.04 -10.27
N GLY A 78 27.74 0.11 -11.33
CA GLY A 78 26.71 -0.86 -11.70
C GLY A 78 25.39 -0.72 -10.90
N GLU A 79 25.11 0.46 -10.37
CA GLU A 79 23.84 0.74 -9.70
C GLU A 79 22.62 0.57 -10.62
N ASN A 80 21.53 0.02 -10.07
CA ASN A 80 20.30 -0.28 -10.82
C ASN A 80 19.00 0.07 -10.05
N TYR A 81 19.12 0.70 -8.88
CA TYR A 81 17.98 1.05 -8.00
C TYR A 81 16.89 1.90 -8.64
N ARG A 82 17.15 2.51 -9.81
CA ARG A 82 16.16 3.29 -10.56
C ARG A 82 14.93 2.47 -10.96
N ALA A 83 15.10 1.20 -11.31
CA ALA A 83 13.96 0.33 -11.58
C ALA A 83 13.09 0.17 -10.33
N PHE A 84 13.73 -0.09 -9.19
CA PHE A 84 13.04 -0.31 -7.93
C PHE A 84 12.24 0.91 -7.47
N TYR A 85 12.85 2.11 -7.37
CA TYR A 85 12.08 3.25 -6.86
C TYR A 85 10.97 3.70 -7.80
N ASN A 86 11.14 3.56 -9.12
CA ASN A 86 10.07 3.93 -10.06
C ASN A 86 8.87 2.99 -9.93
N ASP A 87 9.14 1.69 -9.76
CA ASP A 87 8.08 0.70 -9.57
C ASP A 87 7.41 0.87 -8.21
N VAL A 88 8.15 1.16 -7.13
CA VAL A 88 7.58 1.51 -5.82
C VAL A 88 6.66 2.72 -5.91
N ALA A 89 7.12 3.79 -6.58
CA ALA A 89 6.30 4.98 -6.83
C ALA A 89 5.05 4.67 -7.70
N ALA A 90 5.16 3.75 -8.66
CA ALA A 90 4.03 3.27 -9.45
C ALA A 90 3.01 2.53 -8.58
N ALA A 91 3.44 1.57 -7.76
CA ALA A 91 2.56 0.84 -6.85
C ALA A 91 1.75 1.79 -5.94
N TYR A 92 2.42 2.80 -5.38
CA TYR A 92 1.77 3.80 -4.54
C TYR A 92 0.79 4.68 -5.32
N GLN A 93 1.17 5.21 -6.48
CA GLN A 93 0.28 6.05 -7.29
C GLN A 93 -0.93 5.27 -7.82
N LEU A 94 -0.75 4.00 -8.21
CA LEU A 94 -1.83 3.10 -8.62
C LEU A 94 -2.78 2.80 -7.45
N ALA A 95 -2.24 2.58 -6.25
CA ALA A 95 -3.05 2.41 -5.05
C ALA A 95 -3.91 3.65 -4.75
N VAL A 96 -3.33 4.85 -4.86
CA VAL A 96 -4.05 6.12 -4.73
C VAL A 96 -5.13 6.26 -5.82
N ARG A 97 -4.82 5.92 -7.09
CA ARG A 97 -5.80 5.93 -8.19
C ARG A 97 -6.99 5.04 -7.88
N TRP A 98 -6.76 3.84 -7.35
CA TRP A 98 -7.83 2.94 -6.92
C TRP A 98 -8.66 3.54 -5.80
N LYS A 99 -8.05 3.97 -4.68
CA LYS A 99 -8.79 4.56 -3.55
C LYS A 99 -9.64 5.76 -3.95
N MET A 100 -9.11 6.62 -4.82
CA MET A 100 -9.78 7.86 -5.23
C MET A 100 -10.91 7.65 -6.24
N THR A 101 -10.90 6.54 -6.99
CA THR A 101 -11.83 6.33 -8.13
C THR A 101 -12.70 5.08 -8.01
N GLY A 102 -12.32 4.11 -7.18
CA GLY A 102 -12.93 2.79 -7.11
C GLY A 102 -12.64 1.89 -8.31
N ASN A 103 -11.81 2.31 -9.28
CA ASN A 103 -11.51 1.50 -10.45
C ASN A 103 -10.49 0.39 -10.11
N SER A 104 -10.95 -0.86 -10.09
CA SER A 104 -10.15 -2.03 -9.71
C SER A 104 -8.95 -2.29 -10.61
N SER A 105 -8.94 -1.80 -11.86
CA SER A 105 -7.78 -2.00 -12.75
C SER A 105 -6.49 -1.38 -12.20
N PHE A 106 -6.60 -0.30 -11.41
CA PHE A 106 -5.44 0.30 -10.74
C PHE A 106 -5.01 -0.51 -9.51
N ALA A 107 -5.94 -1.12 -8.77
CA ALA A 107 -5.60 -2.04 -7.68
C ALA A 107 -4.87 -3.26 -8.22
N ASP A 108 -5.39 -3.88 -9.28
CA ASP A 108 -4.77 -5.04 -9.94
C ASP A 108 -3.32 -4.72 -10.37
N ALA A 109 -3.11 -3.55 -10.97
CA ALA A 109 -1.78 -3.09 -11.37
C ALA A 109 -0.86 -2.83 -10.16
N SER A 110 -1.35 -2.21 -9.08
CA SER A 110 -0.57 -2.00 -7.86
C SER A 110 -0.16 -3.34 -7.22
N ILE A 111 -1.11 -4.26 -7.06
CA ILE A 111 -0.88 -5.61 -6.54
C ILE A 111 0.11 -6.38 -7.42
N ASN A 112 0.06 -6.23 -8.75
CA ASN A 112 1.04 -6.83 -9.65
C ASN A 112 2.47 -6.35 -9.34
N VAL A 113 2.66 -5.03 -9.16
CA VAL A 113 3.97 -4.47 -8.79
C VAL A 113 4.44 -4.99 -7.44
N LEU A 114 3.58 -4.94 -6.42
CA LEU A 114 3.89 -5.41 -5.06
C LEU A 114 4.30 -6.89 -5.06
N ASN A 115 3.52 -7.74 -5.74
CA ASN A 115 3.80 -9.17 -5.84
C ASN A 115 5.08 -9.46 -6.64
N ALA A 116 5.31 -8.73 -7.74
CA ALA A 116 6.49 -8.92 -8.58
C ALA A 116 7.77 -8.66 -7.79
N TRP A 117 7.83 -7.55 -7.03
CA TRP A 117 8.98 -7.23 -6.19
C TRP A 117 9.08 -8.11 -4.95
N GLY A 118 7.98 -8.36 -4.25
CA GLY A 118 7.95 -9.20 -3.04
C GLY A 118 8.40 -10.64 -3.27
N LYS A 119 8.19 -11.18 -4.48
CA LYS A 119 8.65 -12.53 -4.87
C LYS A 119 10.09 -12.56 -5.40
N THR A 120 10.61 -11.45 -5.89
CA THR A 120 11.88 -11.43 -6.65
C THR A 120 13.04 -10.85 -5.86
N LEU A 121 12.84 -9.74 -5.14
CA LEU A 121 13.93 -9.05 -4.46
C LEU A 121 14.51 -9.90 -3.34
N LYS A 122 15.83 -10.14 -3.39
CA LYS A 122 16.56 -10.90 -2.36
C LYS A 122 17.52 -10.02 -1.59
N VAL A 123 18.17 -9.06 -2.26
CA VAL A 123 19.26 -8.28 -1.66
C VAL A 123 19.21 -6.81 -2.09
N LEU A 124 19.30 -5.91 -1.10
CA LEU A 124 19.70 -4.51 -1.29
C LEU A 124 21.22 -4.39 -1.09
N ASN A 125 21.92 -3.97 -2.13
CA ASN A 125 23.38 -3.92 -2.21
C ASN A 125 23.90 -2.49 -2.48
N GLY A 126 25.23 -2.33 -2.46
CA GLY A 126 25.93 -1.08 -2.74
C GLY A 126 26.59 -0.49 -1.50
N THR A 127 26.83 0.82 -1.54
CA THR A 127 27.47 1.56 -0.45
C THR A 127 26.52 1.71 0.75
N ALA A 128 26.82 2.61 1.69
CA ALA A 128 25.90 2.98 2.75
C ALA A 128 24.54 3.49 2.22
N ASP A 129 24.47 3.93 0.95
CA ASP A 129 23.23 4.40 0.30
C ASP A 129 22.15 3.31 0.22
N ARG A 130 22.51 2.02 0.33
CA ARG A 130 21.54 0.93 0.43
C ARG A 130 20.62 1.05 1.65
N PHE A 131 21.11 1.65 2.74
CA PHE A 131 20.28 1.90 3.93
C PHE A 131 19.27 3.02 3.67
N LEU A 132 19.66 4.04 2.89
CA LEU A 132 18.72 5.06 2.41
C LEU A 132 17.68 4.46 1.46
N ALA A 133 18.08 3.53 0.60
CA ALA A 133 17.14 2.79 -0.26
C ALA A 133 16.12 2.00 0.58
N ALA A 134 16.59 1.25 1.59
CA ALA A 134 15.72 0.49 2.48
C ALA A 134 14.72 1.39 3.22
N GLY A 135 15.17 2.53 3.77
CA GLY A 135 14.29 3.45 4.49
C GLY A 135 13.28 4.14 3.58
N ILE A 136 13.74 4.78 2.50
CA ILE A 136 12.86 5.62 1.65
C ILE A 136 11.88 4.75 0.85
N TYR A 137 12.41 3.76 0.12
CA TYR A 137 11.58 2.93 -0.76
C TYR A 137 10.78 1.89 0.04
N GLY A 138 11.33 1.42 1.16
CA GLY A 138 10.62 0.54 2.08
C GLY A 138 9.39 1.20 2.69
N CYS A 139 9.50 2.46 3.13
CA CYS A 139 8.35 3.21 3.63
C CYS A 139 7.27 3.39 2.55
N GLU A 140 7.65 3.75 1.32
CA GLU A 140 6.69 3.99 0.24
C GLU A 140 5.98 2.70 -0.21
N ILE A 141 6.72 1.59 -0.39
CA ILE A 141 6.10 0.31 -0.78
C ILE A 141 5.22 -0.26 0.33
N ALA A 142 5.57 -0.03 1.61
CA ALA A 142 4.72 -0.39 2.73
C ALA A 142 3.41 0.41 2.73
N ASN A 143 3.44 1.71 2.40
CA ASN A 143 2.23 2.51 2.25
C ASN A 143 1.37 2.05 1.06
N ALA A 144 1.98 1.66 -0.06
CA ALA A 144 1.24 1.08 -1.18
C ALA A 144 0.55 -0.23 -0.76
N ALA A 145 1.26 -1.14 -0.10
CA ALA A 145 0.72 -2.40 0.40
C ALA A 145 -0.39 -2.18 1.43
N GLU A 146 -0.21 -1.20 2.32
CA GLU A 146 -1.20 -0.82 3.32
C GLU A 146 -2.51 -0.36 2.70
N ILE A 147 -2.45 0.50 1.68
CA ILE A 147 -3.64 0.91 0.94
C ILE A 147 -4.31 -0.31 0.29
N MET A 148 -3.55 -1.25 -0.27
CA MET A 148 -4.10 -2.47 -0.89
C MET A 148 -4.67 -3.49 0.10
N SER A 149 -4.44 -3.35 1.41
CA SER A 149 -5.06 -4.22 2.43
C SER A 149 -6.55 -3.93 2.65
N ASP A 150 -7.08 -2.87 2.03
CA ASP A 150 -8.49 -2.44 2.10
C ASP A 150 -9.37 -3.02 0.97
N ILE A 151 -8.83 -3.95 0.16
CA ILE A 151 -9.58 -4.58 -0.96
C ILE A 151 -10.48 -5.73 -0.51
#